data_AF-A0A2N6CLE9-F1
#
_entry.id   AF-A0A2N6CLE9-F1
#
_cell.length_a   1.000
_cell.length_b   1.000
_cell.length_c   1.000
_cell.angle_alpha   90.00
_cell.angle_beta   90.00
_cell.angle_gamma   90.00
#
_symmetry.space_group_name_H-M   'P 1'
#
loop_
_entity.id
_entity.type
_entity.pdbx_description
1 polymer ?
#
loop_
_entity_poly.entity_id
_entity_poly.type
_entity_poly.pdbx_seq_one_letter_code
_entity_poly.pdbx_strand_id
1 'polypeptide(L)'
;ALAFGQGLLVLRWTNYAFVWLAVHQLGFLWRDGRADQPIVAAGWALAGLAILVFLVQVANYPIAMLSVPGAEFSNTRPPTVALVALAAFHFGIVCMLQHPLQRWLEKVAPWTATVLINGFIMTIFLWHSTVQVLAIGAAFWLGGFGLGWEPGSAIWWATRPIWLGVMLTALLPIVALLARFERGSRRSAGDGLAAPAQVAGALTACLGMALLAWAGMSQAGAPWFRVIPLVLALAGAGLVLVRMDNWRKRKNGSFLH
;
A
#
# COMPACT_ATOMS: atom_id res chain seq x y z
N ALA A 1 -10.65 -7.32 -22.90
CA ALA A 1 -10.91 -7.22 -24.35
C ALA A 1 -12.28 -6.61 -24.65
N LEU A 2 -13.40 -7.26 -24.34
CA LEU A 2 -14.76 -6.77 -24.68
C LEU A 2 -15.10 -5.37 -24.11
N ALA A 3 -14.74 -5.07 -22.86
CA ALA A 3 -15.01 -3.75 -22.27
C ALA A 3 -14.13 -2.60 -22.81
N PHE A 4 -12.97 -2.92 -23.40
CA PHE A 4 -12.12 -1.94 -24.08
C PHE A 4 -12.61 -1.65 -25.50
N GLY A 5 -13.17 -2.65 -26.18
CA GLY A 5 -13.69 -2.50 -27.55
C GLY A 5 -15.03 -1.77 -27.67
N GLN A 6 -15.80 -1.58 -26.58
CA GLN A 6 -17.13 -0.97 -26.64
C GLN A 6 -17.30 0.32 -25.81
N GLY A 7 -16.22 0.90 -25.26
CA GLY A 7 -16.30 2.19 -24.56
C GLY A 7 -17.14 2.19 -23.28
N LEU A 8 -17.49 1.02 -22.74
CA LEU A 8 -18.36 0.87 -21.58
C LEU A 8 -17.59 1.14 -20.28
N LEU A 9 -17.37 2.42 -19.99
CA LEU A 9 -16.72 2.91 -18.76
C LEU A 9 -17.33 2.30 -17.49
N VAL A 10 -18.65 2.14 -17.45
CA VAL A 10 -19.36 1.55 -16.30
C VAL A 10 -18.91 0.11 -16.03
N LEU A 11 -18.79 -0.73 -17.05
CA LEU A 11 -18.31 -2.11 -16.92
C LEU A 11 -16.86 -2.18 -16.45
N ARG A 12 -16.03 -1.19 -16.82
CA ARG A 12 -14.63 -1.08 -16.35
C ARG A 12 -14.56 -0.77 -14.85
N TRP A 13 -15.48 0.05 -14.33
CA TRP A 13 -15.60 0.33 -12.90
C TRP A 13 -16.19 -0.86 -12.13
N THR A 14 -17.19 -1.56 -12.66
CA THR A 14 -17.74 -2.76 -12.00
C THR A 14 -16.70 -3.88 -11.88
N ASN A 15 -15.75 -3.97 -12.84
CA ASN A 15 -14.68 -4.95 -12.78
C ASN A 15 -13.76 -4.77 -11.55
N TYR A 16 -13.63 -3.56 -11.01
CA TYR A 16 -12.96 -3.37 -9.72
C TYR A 16 -13.67 -4.16 -8.62
N ALA A 17 -14.98 -4.00 -8.49
CA ALA A 17 -15.75 -4.70 -7.46
C ALA A 17 -15.58 -6.22 -7.58
N PHE A 18 -15.70 -6.77 -8.80
CA PHE A 18 -15.56 -8.21 -9.01
C PHE A 18 -14.16 -8.75 -8.73
N VAL A 19 -13.10 -8.11 -9.25
CA VAL A 19 -11.72 -8.57 -9.04
C VAL A 19 -11.35 -8.49 -7.56
N TRP A 20 -11.66 -7.37 -6.90
CA TRP A 20 -11.33 -7.21 -5.48
C TRP A 20 -12.20 -8.10 -4.59
N LEU A 21 -13.48 -8.30 -4.92
CA LEU A 21 -14.34 -9.22 -4.19
C LEU A 21 -13.86 -10.67 -4.37
N ALA A 22 -13.41 -11.07 -5.55
CA ALA A 22 -12.80 -12.38 -5.76
C ALA A 22 -11.55 -12.59 -4.90
N VAL A 23 -10.64 -11.61 -4.88
CA VAL A 23 -9.46 -11.64 -3.99
C VAL A 23 -9.88 -11.68 -2.51
N HIS A 24 -10.93 -10.96 -2.14
CA HIS A 24 -11.48 -10.98 -0.79
C HIS A 24 -12.07 -12.36 -0.42
N GLN A 25 -12.75 -13.02 -1.35
CA GLN A 25 -13.26 -14.39 -1.16
C GLN A 25 -12.13 -15.41 -0.96
N LEU A 26 -10.96 -15.22 -1.60
CA LEU A 26 -9.78 -16.05 -1.32
C LEU A 26 -9.38 -15.94 0.17
N GLY A 27 -9.48 -14.75 0.77
CA GLY A 27 -9.23 -14.58 2.21
C GLY A 27 -10.18 -15.39 3.11
N PHE A 28 -11.46 -15.48 2.75
CA PHE A 28 -12.41 -16.37 3.44
C PHE A 28 -12.06 -17.85 3.22
N LEU A 29 -11.69 -18.21 1.98
CA LEU A 29 -11.27 -19.56 1.64
C LEU A 29 -10.07 -20.03 2.48
N TRP A 30 -9.13 -19.11 2.71
CA TRP A 30 -7.98 -19.31 3.59
C TRP A 30 -8.40 -19.48 5.04
N ARG A 31 -9.24 -18.58 5.56
CA ARG A 31 -9.74 -18.64 6.94
C ARG A 31 -10.47 -19.96 7.24
N ASP A 32 -11.19 -20.47 6.26
CA ASP A 32 -11.96 -21.71 6.36
C ASP A 32 -11.09 -22.98 6.17
N GLY A 33 -9.78 -22.84 5.97
CA GLY A 33 -8.84 -23.98 5.82
C GLY A 33 -9.05 -24.79 4.54
N ARG A 34 -9.81 -24.28 3.57
CA ARG A 34 -10.22 -25.05 2.37
C ARG A 34 -9.09 -25.25 1.36
N ALA A 35 -7.92 -24.65 1.61
CA ALA A 35 -6.70 -24.79 0.81
C ALA A 35 -5.51 -25.31 1.62
N ASP A 36 -5.72 -25.86 2.82
CA ASP A 36 -4.63 -26.33 3.71
C ASP A 36 -3.94 -27.59 3.18
N GLN A 37 -4.62 -28.35 2.31
CA GLN A 37 -4.03 -29.53 1.67
C GLN A 37 -2.94 -29.08 0.68
N PRO A 38 -1.69 -29.60 0.77
CA PRO A 38 -0.59 -29.16 -0.09
C PRO A 38 -0.88 -29.28 -1.58
N ILE A 39 -1.62 -30.32 -1.99
CA ILE A 39 -1.99 -30.52 -3.40
C ILE A 39 -2.98 -29.46 -3.90
N VAL A 40 -3.90 -29.02 -3.04
CA VAL A 40 -4.87 -27.95 -3.36
C VAL A 40 -4.16 -26.61 -3.44
N ALA A 41 -3.26 -26.32 -2.49
CA ALA A 41 -2.45 -25.10 -2.49
C ALA A 41 -1.52 -25.04 -3.71
N ALA A 42 -0.86 -26.15 -4.06
CA ALA A 42 -0.06 -26.26 -5.27
C ALA A 42 -0.92 -26.14 -6.53
N GLY A 43 -2.15 -26.68 -6.53
CA GLY A 43 -3.12 -26.50 -7.60
C GLY A 43 -3.46 -25.03 -7.83
N TRP A 44 -3.76 -24.26 -6.78
CA TRP A 44 -3.97 -22.81 -6.87
C TRP A 44 -2.75 -22.07 -7.42
N ALA A 45 -1.56 -22.41 -6.95
CA ALA A 45 -0.31 -21.80 -7.41
C ALA A 45 -0.07 -22.10 -8.91
N LEU A 46 -0.03 -23.38 -9.29
CA LEU A 46 0.28 -23.80 -10.64
C LEU A 46 -0.78 -23.36 -11.66
N ALA A 47 -2.08 -23.46 -11.31
CA ALA A 47 -3.15 -23.00 -12.18
C ALA A 47 -3.13 -21.48 -12.34
N GLY A 48 -2.96 -20.73 -11.24
CA GLY A 48 -2.83 -19.27 -11.28
C GLY A 48 -1.66 -18.82 -12.16
N LEU A 49 -0.50 -19.47 -12.01
CA LEU A 49 0.68 -19.21 -12.84
C LEU A 49 0.46 -19.56 -14.30
N ALA A 50 -0.11 -20.74 -14.59
CA ALA A 50 -0.37 -21.17 -15.96
C ALA A 50 -1.34 -20.22 -16.68
N ILE A 51 -2.42 -19.82 -16.01
CA ILE A 51 -3.37 -18.83 -16.54
C ILE A 51 -2.67 -17.49 -16.75
N LEU A 52 -1.84 -17.04 -15.81
CA LEU A 52 -1.11 -15.79 -15.95
C LEU A 52 -0.16 -15.81 -17.15
N VAL A 53 0.61 -16.88 -17.32
CA VAL A 53 1.52 -17.08 -18.46
C VAL A 53 0.73 -17.10 -19.77
N PHE A 54 -0.40 -17.81 -19.83
CA PHE A 54 -1.28 -17.82 -20.99
C PHE A 54 -1.79 -16.40 -21.32
N LEU A 55 -2.27 -15.66 -20.32
CA LEU A 55 -2.80 -14.31 -20.54
C LEU A 55 -1.72 -13.36 -21.08
N VAL A 56 -0.50 -13.43 -20.55
CA VAL A 56 0.60 -12.56 -20.97
C VAL A 56 1.14 -12.98 -22.34
N GLN A 57 1.45 -14.26 -22.54
CA GLN A 57 2.15 -14.73 -23.75
C GLN A 57 1.23 -14.96 -24.95
N VAL A 58 -0.01 -15.37 -24.71
CA VAL A 58 -0.95 -15.77 -25.78
C VAL A 58 -2.05 -14.72 -25.97
N ALA A 59 -2.62 -14.22 -24.87
CA ALA A 59 -3.72 -13.25 -24.92
C ALA A 59 -3.25 -11.78 -24.96
N ASN A 60 -1.94 -11.54 -25.13
CA ASN A 60 -1.31 -10.20 -25.25
C ASN A 60 -1.64 -9.24 -24.10
N TYR A 61 -1.76 -9.74 -22.86
CA TYR A 61 -1.83 -8.88 -21.68
C TYR A 61 -0.44 -8.31 -21.36
N PRO A 62 -0.33 -7.08 -20.81
CA PRO A 62 0.96 -6.52 -20.43
C PRO A 62 1.64 -7.38 -19.37
N ILE A 63 2.96 -7.48 -19.49
CA ILE A 63 3.83 -8.05 -18.47
C ILE A 63 3.79 -7.19 -17.19
N ALA A 64 3.69 -5.86 -17.35
CA ALA A 64 3.57 -4.95 -16.23
C ALA A 64 2.20 -5.10 -15.55
N MET A 65 2.22 -5.59 -14.32
CA MET A 65 1.02 -5.71 -13.47
C MET A 65 0.61 -4.35 -12.88
N LEU A 66 1.55 -3.40 -12.82
CA LEU A 66 1.33 -2.02 -12.40
C LEU A 66 1.24 -1.09 -13.62
N SER A 67 0.63 0.08 -13.43
CA SER A 67 0.65 1.14 -14.43
C SER A 67 2.06 1.69 -14.59
N VAL A 68 2.62 1.58 -15.79
CA VAL A 68 3.93 2.15 -16.15
C VAL A 68 3.69 3.42 -16.99
N PRO A 69 4.39 4.53 -16.73
CA PRO A 69 4.30 5.71 -17.58
C PRO A 69 4.61 5.38 -19.05
N GLY A 70 3.72 5.74 -19.97
CA GLY A 70 3.88 5.48 -21.41
C GLY A 70 3.23 4.20 -21.94
N ALA A 71 2.65 3.34 -21.10
CA ALA A 71 1.89 2.18 -21.56
C ALA A 71 0.40 2.55 -21.80
N GLU A 72 -0.11 2.30 -23.02
CA GLU A 72 -1.52 2.58 -23.37
C GLU A 72 -2.52 1.67 -22.64
N PHE A 73 -2.09 0.48 -22.21
CA PHE A 73 -2.92 -0.51 -21.53
C PHE A 73 -2.24 -0.99 -20.24
N SER A 74 -3.00 -1.01 -19.13
CA SER A 74 -2.50 -1.42 -17.83
C SER A 74 -3.43 -2.43 -17.16
N ASN A 75 -2.84 -3.44 -16.54
CA ASN A 75 -3.56 -4.44 -15.75
C ASN A 75 -4.21 -3.90 -14.48
N THR A 76 -3.87 -2.68 -14.04
CA THR A 76 -4.43 -2.05 -12.83
C THR A 76 -5.49 -1.00 -13.12
N ARG A 77 -5.64 -0.56 -14.38
CA ARG A 77 -6.57 0.52 -14.75
C ARG A 77 -7.26 0.23 -16.09
N PRO A 78 -8.35 -0.57 -16.09
CA PRO A 78 -9.03 -1.22 -14.97
C PRO A 78 -8.36 -2.56 -14.59
N PRO A 79 -8.58 -3.08 -13.37
CA PRO A 79 -8.05 -4.37 -12.93
C PRO A 79 -8.49 -5.46 -13.89
N THR A 80 -7.57 -6.32 -14.31
CA THR A 80 -7.84 -7.39 -15.28
C THR A 80 -7.89 -8.77 -14.62
N VAL A 81 -8.35 -9.77 -15.37
CA VAL A 81 -8.30 -11.19 -14.93
C VAL A 81 -6.86 -11.64 -14.66
N ALA A 82 -5.85 -10.97 -15.23
CA ALA A 82 -4.45 -11.23 -14.92
C ALA A 82 -4.13 -10.98 -13.44
N LEU A 83 -4.76 -9.98 -12.80
CA LEU A 83 -4.61 -9.76 -11.36
C LEU A 83 -5.28 -10.86 -10.52
N VAL A 84 -6.39 -11.43 -10.99
CA VAL A 84 -7.04 -12.58 -10.32
C VAL A 84 -6.16 -13.81 -10.42
N ALA A 85 -5.58 -14.08 -11.60
CA ALA A 85 -4.65 -15.19 -11.81
C ALA A 85 -3.38 -15.03 -10.95
N LEU A 86 -2.84 -13.81 -10.88
CA LEU A 86 -1.70 -13.48 -10.03
C LEU A 86 -2.06 -13.63 -8.53
N ALA A 87 -3.25 -13.20 -8.11
CA ALA A 87 -3.72 -13.37 -6.74
C ALA A 87 -3.88 -14.85 -6.38
N ALA A 88 -4.44 -15.67 -7.28
CA ALA A 88 -4.55 -17.11 -7.13
C ALA A 88 -3.17 -17.79 -6.99
N PHE A 89 -2.19 -17.35 -7.80
CA PHE A 89 -0.82 -17.83 -7.70
C PHE A 89 -0.21 -17.52 -6.32
N HIS A 90 -0.28 -16.26 -5.88
CA HIS A 90 0.22 -15.86 -4.56
C HIS A 90 -0.53 -16.54 -3.42
N PHE A 91 -1.84 -16.71 -3.54
CA PHE A 91 -2.66 -17.42 -2.57
C PHE A 91 -2.18 -18.86 -2.37
N GLY A 92 -1.97 -19.60 -3.46
CA GLY A 92 -1.42 -20.96 -3.39
C GLY A 92 -0.06 -21.01 -2.70
N ILE A 93 0.85 -20.09 -3.01
CA ILE A 93 2.16 -19.97 -2.33
C ILE A 93 1.98 -19.73 -0.83
N VAL A 94 1.11 -18.79 -0.45
CA VAL A 94 0.86 -18.45 0.96
C VAL A 94 0.32 -19.67 1.72
N CYS A 95 -0.63 -20.41 1.15
CA CYS A 95 -1.15 -21.65 1.75
C CYS A 95 -0.06 -22.72 1.90
N MET A 96 0.82 -22.88 0.90
CA MET A 96 1.96 -23.82 1.00
C MET A 96 2.96 -23.41 2.09
N LEU A 97 3.19 -22.11 2.25
CA LEU A 97 4.14 -21.57 3.22
C LEU A 97 3.56 -21.40 4.63
N GLN A 98 2.24 -21.51 4.80
CA GLN A 98 1.56 -21.30 6.07
C GLN A 98 2.11 -22.19 7.19
N HIS A 99 2.12 -23.50 7.01
CA HIS A 99 2.61 -24.44 8.03
C HIS A 99 4.10 -24.26 8.36
N PRO A 100 5.03 -24.14 7.39
CA PRO A 100 6.43 -23.89 7.72
C PRO A 100 6.64 -22.53 8.38
N LEU A 101 5.90 -21.48 7.98
CA LEU A 101 5.95 -20.16 8.62
C LEU A 101 5.43 -20.21 10.05
N GLN A 102 4.34 -20.92 10.32
CA GLN A 102 3.80 -21.11 11.67
C GLN A 102 4.83 -21.77 12.59
N ARG A 103 5.43 -22.89 12.15
CA ARG A 103 6.52 -23.57 12.88
C ARG A 103 7.74 -22.67 13.09
N TRP A 104 8.06 -21.83 12.12
CA TRP A 104 9.17 -20.88 12.26
C TRP A 104 8.84 -19.79 13.28
N LEU A 105 7.60 -19.30 13.31
CA LEU A 105 7.10 -18.29 14.24
C LEU A 105 6.90 -18.80 15.66
N GLU A 106 6.94 -20.11 15.92
CA GLU A 106 7.02 -20.66 17.28
C GLU A 106 8.34 -20.27 17.98
N LYS A 107 9.37 -19.88 17.21
CA LYS A 107 10.64 -19.40 17.77
C LYS A 107 10.54 -17.95 18.23
N VAL A 108 11.11 -17.66 19.40
CA VAL A 108 11.05 -16.32 20.03
C VAL A 108 11.60 -15.22 19.13
N ALA A 109 12.74 -15.46 18.46
CA ALA A 109 13.40 -14.45 17.64
C ALA A 109 12.54 -13.96 16.45
N PRO A 110 12.08 -14.83 15.52
CA PRO A 110 11.22 -14.40 14.41
C PRO A 110 9.86 -13.88 14.89
N TRP A 111 9.26 -14.46 15.92
CA TRP A 111 8.04 -13.91 16.53
C TRP A 111 8.22 -12.47 17.00
N THR A 112 9.28 -12.21 17.77
CA THR A 112 9.60 -10.88 18.30
C THR A 112 9.86 -9.89 17.16
N ALA A 113 10.59 -10.31 16.13
CA ALA A 113 10.83 -9.49 14.94
C ALA A 113 9.52 -9.13 14.22
N THR A 114 8.61 -10.08 14.03
CA THR A 114 7.30 -9.83 13.42
C THR A 114 6.47 -8.84 14.24
N VAL A 115 6.40 -9.02 15.56
CA VAL A 115 5.66 -8.10 16.45
C VAL A 115 6.28 -6.70 16.41
N LEU A 116 7.61 -6.59 16.40
CA LEU A 116 8.32 -5.32 16.31
C LEU A 116 8.04 -4.61 14.99
N ILE A 117 8.19 -5.31 13.86
CA ILE A 117 7.94 -4.76 12.52
C ILE A 117 6.47 -4.37 12.36
N ASN A 118 5.54 -5.21 12.82
CA ASN A 118 4.11 -4.90 12.84
C ASN A 118 3.81 -3.66 13.69
N GLY A 119 4.60 -3.42 14.74
CA GLY A 119 4.56 -2.19 15.52
C GLY A 119 4.79 -0.92 14.70
N PHE A 120 5.62 -0.99 13.64
CA PHE A 120 6.03 0.14 12.80
C PHE A 120 5.55 0.05 11.35
N ILE A 121 4.73 -0.96 11.02
CA ILE A 121 4.35 -1.25 9.63
C ILE A 121 3.65 -0.07 8.96
N MET A 122 2.87 0.71 9.73
CA MET A 122 2.22 1.92 9.23
C MET A 122 3.22 3.03 8.91
N THR A 123 4.17 3.32 9.80
CA THR A 123 5.27 4.26 9.49
C THR A 123 6.08 3.79 8.29
N ILE A 124 6.46 2.50 8.23
CA ILE A 124 7.20 1.95 7.09
C ILE A 124 6.39 2.17 5.79
N PHE A 125 5.11 1.83 5.79
CA PHE A 125 4.22 2.01 4.65
C PHE A 125 4.10 3.48 4.22
N LEU A 126 4.01 4.42 5.15
CA LEU A 126 3.89 5.85 4.82
C LEU A 126 5.19 6.45 4.28
N TRP A 127 6.35 6.01 4.78
CA TRP A 127 7.61 6.69 4.53
C TRP A 127 8.51 6.00 3.51
N HIS A 128 8.32 4.72 3.19
CA HIS A 128 9.18 4.00 2.26
C HIS A 128 9.23 4.66 0.86
N SER A 129 8.08 5.06 0.30
CA SER A 129 8.03 5.73 -1.01
C SER A 129 8.73 7.09 -0.98
N THR A 130 8.59 7.83 0.11
CA THR A 130 9.27 9.13 0.29
C THR A 130 10.79 8.95 0.35
N VAL A 131 11.27 7.98 1.14
CA VAL A 131 12.69 7.63 1.20
C VAL A 131 13.20 7.21 -0.17
N GLN A 132 12.44 6.39 -0.89
CA GLN A 132 12.79 5.96 -2.24
C GLN A 132 12.96 7.14 -3.20
N VAL A 133 12.00 8.08 -3.22
CA VAL A 133 12.06 9.28 -4.07
C VAL A 133 13.25 10.16 -3.70
N LEU A 134 13.50 10.39 -2.40
CA LEU A 134 14.62 11.20 -1.94
C LEU A 134 15.97 10.56 -2.28
N ALA A 135 16.11 9.25 -2.11
CA ALA A 135 17.36 8.56 -2.42
C ALA A 135 17.63 8.52 -3.92
N ILE A 136 16.61 8.29 -4.76
CA ILE A 136 16.74 8.37 -6.21
C ILE A 136 17.07 9.80 -6.63
N GLY A 137 16.41 10.81 -6.06
CA GLY A 137 16.69 12.22 -6.31
C GLY A 137 18.12 12.62 -5.93
N ALA A 138 18.60 12.14 -4.78
CA ALA A 138 19.98 12.34 -4.34
C ALA A 138 20.99 11.68 -5.30
N ALA A 139 20.70 10.46 -5.77
CA ALA A 139 21.54 9.80 -6.77
C ALA A 139 21.60 10.56 -8.10
N PHE A 140 20.47 11.13 -8.56
CA PHE A 140 20.47 12.03 -9.71
C PHE A 140 21.32 13.28 -9.47
N TRP A 141 21.21 13.89 -8.28
CA TRP A 141 21.99 15.08 -7.92
C TRP A 141 23.50 14.81 -7.86
N LEU A 142 23.89 13.60 -7.44
CA LEU A 142 25.28 13.11 -7.40
C LEU A 142 25.77 12.61 -8.78
N GLY A 143 25.13 13.01 -9.88
CA GLY A 143 25.56 12.66 -11.24
C GLY A 143 24.99 11.33 -11.77
N GLY A 144 23.90 10.83 -11.20
CA GLY A 144 23.23 9.60 -11.66
C GLY A 144 23.90 8.31 -11.17
N PHE A 145 24.65 8.37 -10.08
CA PHE A 145 25.38 7.22 -9.54
C PHE A 145 24.45 6.02 -9.28
N GLY A 146 24.78 4.86 -9.86
CA GLY A 146 24.00 3.63 -9.70
C GLY A 146 22.69 3.56 -10.49
N LEU A 147 22.35 4.58 -11.28
CA LEU A 147 21.15 4.65 -12.11
C LEU A 147 21.42 4.39 -13.60
N GLY A 148 22.69 4.43 -14.03
CA GLY A 148 23.09 4.24 -15.43
C GLY A 148 23.12 2.78 -15.91
N TRP A 149 22.87 1.81 -15.02
CA TRP A 149 22.89 0.39 -15.39
C TRP A 149 21.64 0.01 -16.19
N GLU A 150 21.85 -0.70 -17.31
CA GLU A 150 20.76 -1.14 -18.17
C GLU A 150 19.75 -2.02 -17.39
N PRO A 151 18.45 -1.65 -17.38
CA PRO A 151 17.42 -2.42 -16.69
C PRO A 151 17.37 -3.88 -17.15
N GLY A 152 17.36 -4.81 -16.20
CA GLY A 152 17.29 -6.25 -16.48
C GLY A 152 18.63 -6.93 -16.73
N SER A 153 19.74 -6.20 -16.81
CA SER A 153 21.08 -6.79 -16.89
C SER A 153 21.51 -7.48 -15.58
N ALA A 154 22.49 -8.38 -15.65
CA ALA A 154 23.01 -9.08 -14.47
C ALA A 154 23.60 -8.09 -13.43
N ILE A 155 24.30 -7.06 -13.89
CA ILE A 155 24.86 -6.03 -13.02
C ILE A 155 23.77 -5.18 -12.36
N TRP A 156 22.68 -4.88 -13.10
CA TRP A 156 21.52 -4.21 -12.54
C TRP A 156 20.91 -5.02 -11.39
N TRP A 157 20.75 -6.33 -11.55
CA TRP A 157 20.27 -7.21 -10.48
C TRP A 157 21.23 -7.25 -9.29
N ALA A 158 22.54 -7.31 -9.51
CA ALA A 158 23.54 -7.30 -8.46
C ALA A 158 23.51 -6.01 -7.61
N THR A 159 23.10 -4.88 -8.19
CA THR A 159 22.96 -3.62 -7.44
C THR A 159 21.70 -3.55 -6.57
N ARG A 160 20.67 -4.38 -6.82
CA ARG A 160 19.38 -4.27 -6.11
C ARG A 160 19.47 -4.55 -4.61
N PRO A 161 20.21 -5.56 -4.13
CA PRO A 161 20.45 -5.74 -2.69
C PRO A 161 21.12 -4.52 -2.04
N ILE A 162 22.05 -3.88 -2.75
CA ILE A 162 22.73 -2.66 -2.26
C ILE A 162 21.70 -1.52 -2.12
N TRP A 163 20.89 -1.30 -3.15
CA TRP A 163 19.81 -0.30 -3.11
C TRP A 163 18.82 -0.57 -1.97
N LEU A 164 18.44 -1.83 -1.73
CA LEU A 164 17.60 -2.19 -0.59
C LEU A 164 18.26 -1.84 0.75
N GLY A 165 19.57 -2.10 0.89
CA GLY A 165 20.34 -1.70 2.07
C GLY A 165 20.35 -0.18 2.27
N VAL A 166 20.56 0.60 1.21
CA VAL A 166 20.50 2.07 1.26
C VAL A 166 19.11 2.55 1.67
N MET A 167 18.03 2.01 1.09
CA MET A 167 16.67 2.39 1.47
C MET A 167 16.36 2.03 2.92
N LEU A 168 16.77 0.84 3.37
CA LEU A 168 16.53 0.38 4.74
C LEU A 168 17.27 1.27 5.74
N THR A 169 18.55 1.56 5.49
CA THR A 169 19.36 2.43 6.35
C THR A 169 18.82 3.85 6.41
N ALA A 170 18.32 4.39 5.30
CA ALA A 170 17.66 5.69 5.27
C ALA A 170 16.29 5.71 5.97
N LEU A 171 15.56 4.59 5.95
CA LEU A 171 14.23 4.48 6.56
C LEU A 171 14.29 4.29 8.09
N LEU A 172 15.28 3.56 8.59
CA LEU A 172 15.46 3.29 10.04
C LEU A 172 15.42 4.54 10.94
N PRO A 173 16.13 5.66 10.65
CA PRO A 173 16.07 6.85 11.52
C PRO A 173 14.69 7.51 11.53
N ILE A 174 13.96 7.48 10.39
CA ILE A 174 12.60 8.02 10.30
C ILE A 174 11.66 7.17 11.17
N VAL A 175 11.75 5.85 11.06
CA VAL A 175 10.97 4.93 11.89
C VAL A 175 11.27 5.15 13.37
N ALA A 176 12.55 5.27 13.75
CA ALA A 176 12.93 5.51 15.14
C ALA A 176 12.40 6.84 15.68
N LEU A 177 12.42 7.90 14.87
CA LEU A 177 11.91 9.23 15.24
C LEU A 177 10.39 9.24 15.39
N LEU A 178 9.66 8.52 14.53
CA LEU A 178 8.19 8.52 14.50
C LEU A 178 7.55 7.45 15.37
N ALA A 179 8.29 6.39 15.73
CA ALA A 179 7.91 5.37 16.69
C ALA A 179 7.40 5.95 18.03
N ARG A 180 7.86 7.15 18.42
CA ARG A 180 7.38 7.83 19.63
C ARG A 180 5.91 8.26 19.52
N PHE A 181 5.48 8.67 18.33
CA PHE A 181 4.13 9.19 18.11
C PHE A 181 3.10 8.06 17.95
N GLU A 182 3.47 6.96 17.29
CA GLU A 182 2.59 5.80 17.14
C GLU A 182 2.24 5.14 18.50
N ARG A 183 3.20 5.11 19.43
CA ARG A 183 2.97 4.61 20.81
C ARG A 183 2.03 5.50 21.63
N GLY A 184 2.02 6.81 21.36
CA GLY A 184 1.13 7.78 22.01
C GLY A 184 -0.32 7.67 21.52
N SER A 185 -0.51 7.45 20.21
CA SER A 185 -1.83 7.31 19.57
C SER A 185 -2.66 6.15 20.17
N ARG A 186 -2.05 4.98 20.41
CA ARG A 186 -2.75 3.82 20.99
C ARG A 186 -3.29 4.06 22.40
N ARG A 187 -2.68 4.97 23.17
CA ARG A 187 -3.15 5.34 24.52
C ARG A 187 -4.34 6.31 24.52
N SER A 188 -4.61 6.97 23.39
CA SER A 188 -5.63 8.03 23.29
C SER A 188 -6.96 7.55 22.68
N ALA A 189 -7.10 6.26 22.37
CA ALA A 189 -8.32 5.68 21.79
C ALA A 189 -9.49 5.53 22.79
N GLY A 190 -9.31 5.95 24.05
CA GLY A 190 -10.31 5.77 25.12
C GLY A 190 -11.49 6.74 25.08
N ASP A 191 -11.44 7.81 24.30
CA ASP A 191 -12.48 8.84 24.31
C ASP A 191 -12.74 9.40 22.90
N GLY A 192 -13.81 8.92 22.26
CA GLY A 192 -14.17 9.28 20.89
C GLY A 192 -14.84 10.65 20.77
N LEU A 193 -14.50 11.40 19.72
CA LEU A 193 -15.18 12.65 19.34
C LEU A 193 -16.66 12.41 19.00
N ALA A 194 -17.47 13.47 19.05
CA ALA A 194 -18.83 13.43 18.50
C ALA A 194 -18.80 13.03 17.00
N ALA A 195 -19.62 12.04 16.62
CA ALA A 195 -19.76 11.51 15.26
C ALA A 195 -19.78 12.59 14.14
N PRO A 196 -20.53 13.72 14.24
CA PRO A 196 -20.55 14.71 13.17
C PRO A 196 -19.19 15.41 12.94
N ALA A 197 -18.38 15.58 13.99
CA ALA A 197 -17.05 16.18 13.84
C ALA A 197 -16.06 15.21 13.16
N GLN A 198 -16.20 13.90 13.43
CA GLN A 198 -15.41 12.87 12.76
C GLN A 198 -15.78 12.79 11.27
N VAL A 199 -17.08 12.81 10.96
CA VAL A 199 -17.59 12.80 9.58
C VAL A 199 -17.12 14.04 8.82
N ALA A 200 -17.25 15.24 9.38
CA ALA A 200 -16.81 16.47 8.74
C ALA A 200 -15.29 16.51 8.51
N GLY A 201 -14.50 16.08 9.51
CA GLY A 201 -13.04 15.97 9.38
C GLY A 201 -12.63 14.97 8.30
N ALA A 202 -13.27 13.79 8.27
CA ALA A 202 -13.04 12.76 7.27
C ALA A 202 -13.40 13.24 5.86
N LEU A 203 -14.56 13.87 5.67
CA LEU A 203 -14.98 14.41 4.37
C LEU A 203 -14.01 15.48 3.87
N THR A 204 -13.54 16.35 4.77
CA THR A 204 -12.59 17.41 4.41
C THR A 204 -11.22 16.84 4.03
N ALA A 205 -10.75 15.82 4.75
CA ALA A 205 -9.52 15.11 4.40
C ALA A 205 -9.65 14.37 3.06
N CYS A 206 -10.76 13.65 2.84
CA CYS A 206 -11.06 12.98 1.57
C CYS A 206 -11.12 13.97 0.40
N LEU A 207 -11.73 15.14 0.59
CA LEU A 207 -11.79 16.18 -0.43
C LEU A 207 -10.39 16.72 -0.76
N GLY A 208 -9.56 17.03 0.25
CA GLY A 208 -8.19 17.47 0.05
C GLY A 208 -7.36 16.44 -0.73
N MET A 209 -7.47 15.16 -0.37
CA MET A 209 -6.81 14.06 -1.09
C MET A 209 -7.32 13.91 -2.52
N ALA A 210 -8.64 14.00 -2.75
CA ALA A 210 -9.23 13.91 -4.08
C ALA A 210 -8.76 15.06 -4.99
N LEU A 211 -8.67 16.28 -4.45
CA LEU A 211 -8.16 17.44 -5.18
C LEU A 211 -6.67 17.29 -5.52
N LEU A 212 -5.84 16.77 -4.61
CA LEU A 212 -4.43 16.45 -4.89
C LEU A 212 -4.30 15.38 -5.98
N ALA A 213 -5.14 14.35 -5.94
CA ALA A 213 -5.13 13.27 -6.93
C ALA A 213 -5.58 13.76 -8.33
N TRP A 214 -6.56 14.67 -8.38
CA TRP A 214 -7.08 15.22 -9.63
C TRP A 214 -6.16 16.28 -10.26
N ALA A 215 -5.73 17.26 -9.46
CA ALA A 215 -4.99 18.42 -9.94
C ALA A 215 -3.47 18.21 -9.99
N GLY A 216 -2.98 17.12 -9.39
CA GLY A 216 -1.55 16.87 -9.20
C GLY A 216 -0.96 17.63 -8.02
N MET A 217 0.14 17.12 -7.47
CA MET A 217 0.82 17.74 -6.32
C MET A 217 1.65 18.97 -6.71
N SER A 218 2.18 19.01 -7.92
CA SER A 218 3.01 20.10 -8.42
C SER A 218 2.21 21.15 -9.20
N GLN A 219 2.72 22.38 -9.21
CA GLN A 219 2.23 23.47 -10.06
C GLN A 219 3.42 24.24 -10.66
N ALA A 220 3.19 24.87 -11.81
CA ALA A 220 4.16 25.78 -12.40
C ALA A 220 4.20 27.09 -11.60
N GLY A 221 5.39 27.54 -11.20
CA GLY A 221 5.59 28.74 -10.39
C GLY A 221 5.57 28.48 -8.87
N ALA A 222 6.11 29.42 -8.10
CA ALA A 222 6.14 29.32 -6.65
C ALA A 222 4.73 29.54 -6.05
N PRO A 223 4.32 28.78 -5.02
CA PRO A 223 5.00 27.61 -4.45
C PRO A 223 4.91 26.41 -5.40
N TRP A 224 6.01 25.67 -5.59
CA TRP A 224 6.11 24.52 -6.52
C TRP A 224 5.13 23.35 -6.21
N PHE A 225 4.33 23.49 -5.16
CA PHE A 225 3.31 22.57 -4.69
C PHE A 225 1.97 23.29 -4.47
N ARG A 226 0.86 22.57 -4.73
CA ARG A 226 -0.48 23.11 -4.55
C ARG A 226 -0.85 23.19 -3.06
N VAL A 227 -0.73 24.39 -2.49
CA VAL A 227 -0.93 24.64 -1.05
C VAL A 227 -2.39 24.42 -0.62
N ILE A 228 -3.37 24.83 -1.43
CA ILE A 228 -4.79 24.79 -1.04
C ILE A 228 -5.28 23.35 -0.78
N PRO A 229 -5.08 22.37 -1.70
CA PRO A 229 -5.46 20.98 -1.43
C PRO A 229 -4.71 20.36 -0.24
N LEU A 230 -3.44 20.72 -0.04
CA LEU A 230 -2.63 20.27 1.10
C LEU A 230 -3.18 20.79 2.43
N VAL A 231 -3.50 22.09 2.48
CA VAL A 231 -4.09 22.72 3.68
C VAL A 231 -5.46 22.14 3.98
N LEU A 232 -6.29 21.84 2.97
CA LEU A 232 -7.57 21.16 3.18
C LEU A 232 -7.40 19.76 3.77
N ALA A 233 -6.45 18.97 3.26
CA ALA A 233 -6.16 17.65 3.80
C ALA A 233 -5.68 17.71 5.26
N LEU A 234 -4.78 18.65 5.57
CA LEU A 234 -4.26 18.87 6.92
C LEU A 234 -5.30 19.45 7.88
N ALA A 235 -6.15 20.37 7.41
CA ALA A 235 -7.23 20.95 8.20
C ALA A 235 -8.29 19.91 8.57
N GLY A 236 -8.62 18.99 7.66
CA GLY A 236 -9.51 17.85 7.95
C GLY A 236 -8.96 16.97 9.07
N ALA A 237 -7.67 16.65 9.04
CA ALA A 237 -7.01 15.92 10.12
C ALA A 237 -6.94 16.73 11.44
N GLY A 238 -6.68 18.03 11.35
CA GLY A 238 -6.60 18.94 12.50
C GLY A 238 -7.94 19.14 13.22
N LEU A 239 -9.06 19.20 12.49
CA LEU A 239 -10.42 19.30 13.05
C LEU A 239 -10.78 18.09 13.91
N VAL A 240 -10.28 16.92 13.54
CA VAL A 240 -10.42 15.69 14.34
C VAL A 240 -9.58 15.83 15.62
N LEU A 241 -8.33 16.28 15.53
CA LEU A 241 -7.40 16.32 16.68
C LEU A 241 -7.69 17.44 17.71
N VAL A 242 -7.98 18.67 17.27
CA VAL A 242 -8.17 19.83 18.17
C VAL A 242 -9.41 19.66 19.08
N ARG A 243 -10.42 18.94 18.60
CA ARG A 243 -11.67 18.74 19.36
C ARG A 243 -11.55 17.63 20.42
N MET A 244 -10.54 16.76 20.32
CA MET A 244 -10.21 15.77 21.35
C MET A 244 -9.64 16.46 22.60
N ASP A 245 -8.76 17.46 22.41
CA ASP A 245 -8.12 18.18 23.52
C ASP A 245 -9.13 19.05 24.30
N ASN A 246 -10.03 19.73 23.59
CA ASN A 246 -11.09 20.54 24.19
C ASN A 246 -12.12 19.70 24.96
N TRP A 247 -12.44 18.49 24.49
CA TRP A 247 -13.35 17.58 25.20
C TRP A 247 -12.70 17.02 26.48
N ARG A 248 -11.41 16.66 26.42
CA ARG A 248 -10.65 16.15 27.57
C ARG A 248 -10.53 17.18 28.70
N LYS A 249 -10.32 18.46 28.34
CA LYS A 249 -10.32 19.59 29.30
C LYS A 249 -11.67 19.79 29.98
N ARG A 250 -12.78 19.60 29.26
CA ARG A 250 -14.14 19.68 29.84
C ARG A 250 -14.45 18.53 30.81
N LYS A 251 -14.08 17.29 30.47
CA LYS A 251 -14.31 16.11 31.34
C LYS A 251 -13.49 16.15 32.62
N ASN A 252 -12.24 16.62 32.56
CA ASN A 252 -11.40 16.78 33.75
C ASN A 252 -11.82 17.98 34.62
N GLY A 253 -12.40 19.02 34.02
CA GLY A 253 -12.94 20.18 34.76
C GLY A 253 -14.23 19.89 35.53
N SER A 254 -15.01 18.87 35.13
CA SER A 254 -16.25 18.52 35.84
C SER A 254 -16.07 17.57 37.03
N PHE A 255 -14.85 17.10 37.29
CA PHE A 255 -14.53 16.24 38.45
C PHE A 255 -14.03 17.04 39.67
N LEU A 256 -13.89 18.36 39.54
CA LEU A 256 -13.37 19.27 40.57
C LEU A 256 -14.46 20.16 41.21
N HIS A 257 -15.74 19.83 40.99
CA HIS A 257 -16.88 20.51 41.61
C HIS A 257 -17.82 19.51 42.29
#